data_AF-A0A7R6WTL9-F1
#
_entry.id   AF-A0A7R6WTL9-F1
#
_cell.length_a   1.000
_cell.length_b   1.000
_cell.length_c   1.000
_cell.angle_alpha   90.00
_cell.angle_beta   90.00
_cell.angle_gamma   90.00
#
_symmetry.space_group_name_H-M   'P 1'
#
loop_
_entity.id
_entity.type
_entity.pdbx_description
1 polymer ?
#
loop_
_entity_poly.entity_id
_entity_poly.type
_entity_poly.pdbx_seq_one_letter_code
_entity_poly.pdbx_strand_id
1 'polypeptide(L)' 'MEIDTDKIDDAVLALLWLTLHNERCAWKGFDWDVTDRLHRKGLIADPVNKAKSLVLTDEGLRRSEELFRALFTRPTP' A
#
# COMPACT_ATOMS: atom_id res chain seq x y z
N MET A 1 -9.33 -3.63 22.09
CA MET A 1 -9.03 -2.26 21.65
C MET A 1 -9.64 -2.09 20.28
N GLU A 2 -10.39 -1.02 20.06
CA GLU A 2 -10.90 -0.68 18.72
C GLU A 2 -9.74 -0.12 17.90
N ILE A 3 -9.57 -0.63 16.67
CA ILE A 3 -8.44 -0.29 15.80
C ILE A 3 -8.99 0.46 14.58
N ASP A 4 -8.37 1.60 14.25
CA ASP A 4 -8.64 2.34 13.03
C ASP A 4 -7.97 1.64 11.84
N THR A 5 -8.72 0.76 11.18
CA THR A 5 -8.23 -0.01 10.04
C THR A 5 -7.92 0.87 8.84
N ASP A 6 -8.58 2.02 8.69
CA ASP A 6 -8.32 2.92 7.56
C ASP A 6 -6.93 3.56 7.68
N LYS A 7 -6.52 3.98 8.89
CA LYS A 7 -5.14 4.45 9.11
C LYS A 7 -4.09 3.37 8.90
N ILE A 8 -4.41 2.11 9.25
CA ILE A 8 -3.51 0.99 8.98
C ILE A 8 -3.38 0.78 7.47
N ASP A 9 -4.48 0.79 6.75
CA ASP A 9 -4.50 0.64 5.29
C ASP A 9 -3.69 1.74 4.62
N ASP A 10 -3.85 2.99 5.05
CA ASP A 10 -3.11 4.14 4.52
C ASP A 10 -1.60 4.00 4.79
N ALA A 11 -1.22 3.61 6.01
CA ALA A 11 0.18 3.39 6.36
C ALA A 11 0.80 2.24 5.55
N VAL A 12 0.08 1.13 5.37
CA VAL A 12 0.56 0.01 4.55
C VAL A 12 0.66 0.40 3.09
N LEU A 13 -0.34 1.10 2.53
CA LEU A 13 -0.28 1.59 1.15
C LEU A 13 0.93 2.50 0.94
N ALA A 14 1.20 3.41 1.88
CA ALA A 14 2.41 4.23 1.85
C ALA A 14 3.70 3.40 1.90
N LEU A 15 3.77 2.36 2.75
CA LEU A 15 4.95 1.50 2.81
C LEU A 15 5.14 0.64 1.56
N LEU A 16 4.09 0.34 0.79
CA LEU A 16 4.24 -0.32 -0.51
C LEU A 16 5.06 0.56 -1.47
N TRP A 17 4.88 1.89 -1.45
CA TRP A 17 5.69 2.83 -2.24
C TRP A 17 7.19 2.70 -1.96
N LEU A 18 7.58 2.54 -0.69
CA LEU A 18 8.98 2.35 -0.28
C LEU A 18 9.64 1.11 -0.93
N THR A 19 8.85 0.09 -1.23
CA THR A 19 9.34 -1.20 -1.76
C THR A 19 9.06 -1.40 -3.25
N LEU A 20 8.70 -0.32 -3.94
CA LEU A 20 8.39 -0.37 -5.37
C LEU A 20 9.56 -0.86 -6.21
N HIS A 21 9.23 -1.73 -7.15
CA HIS A 21 10.10 -2.26 -8.19
C HIS A 21 9.25 -2.53 -9.44
N ASN A 22 9.89 -2.69 -10.60
CA ASN A 22 9.19 -2.90 -11.88
C ASN A 22 8.03 -1.91 -12.08
N GLU A 23 8.28 -0.63 -11.75
CA GLU A 23 7.38 0.53 -11.85
C GLU A 23 6.14 0.52 -10.92
N ARG A 24 5.54 -0.64 -10.66
CA ARG A 24 4.26 -0.76 -9.91
C ARG A 24 4.15 -2.00 -9.03
N CYS A 25 5.22 -2.77 -8.84
CA CYS A 25 5.22 -3.97 -8.00
C CYS A 25 5.81 -3.67 -6.62
N ALA A 26 5.24 -4.22 -5.57
CA ALA A 26 5.75 -4.09 -4.18
C ALA A 26 5.75 -5.48 -3.51
N TRP A 27 6.56 -5.67 -2.46
CA TRP A 27 6.66 -6.98 -1.81
C TRP A 27 5.38 -7.34 -1.05
N LYS A 28 4.92 -8.58 -1.21
CA LYS A 28 3.77 -9.13 -0.49
C LYS A 28 4.20 -9.61 0.90
N GLY A 29 4.39 -8.65 1.81
CA GLY A 29 4.89 -8.89 3.17
C GLY A 29 3.98 -8.41 4.31
N PHE A 30 2.82 -7.84 3.99
CA PHE A 30 1.87 -7.31 4.96
C PHE A 30 0.77 -8.31 5.30
N ASP A 31 0.07 -8.02 6.40
CA ASP A 31 -1.07 -8.79 6.87
C ASP A 31 -2.15 -8.97 5.78
N TRP A 32 -2.74 -10.17 5.75
CA TRP A 32 -3.65 -10.57 4.68
C TRP A 32 -4.91 -9.69 4.66
N ASP A 33 -5.47 -9.36 5.83
CA ASP A 33 -6.70 -8.55 5.93
C ASP A 33 -6.47 -7.13 5.41
N VAL A 34 -5.27 -6.57 5.61
CA VAL A 34 -4.91 -5.26 5.05
C VAL A 34 -4.85 -5.33 3.53
N THR A 35 -4.15 -6.33 2.98
CA THR A 35 -4.04 -6.47 1.52
C THR A 35 -5.38 -6.74 0.85
N ASP A 36 -6.27 -7.49 1.51
CA ASP A 36 -7.64 -7.72 1.03
C ASP A 36 -8.48 -6.42 1.04
N ARG A 37 -8.39 -5.59 2.09
CA ARG A 37 -9.06 -4.28 2.10
C ARG A 37 -8.52 -3.34 1.03
N LEU A 38 -7.20 -3.30 0.81
CA LEU A 38 -6.60 -2.50 -0.26
C LEU A 38 -7.05 -2.96 -1.65
N HIS A 39 -7.22 -4.26 -1.84
CA HIS A 39 -7.78 -4.81 -3.08
C HIS A 39 -9.25 -4.43 -3.26
N ARG A 40 -10.07 -4.56 -2.20
CA ARG A 40 -11.48 -4.12 -2.21
C ARG A 40 -11.62 -2.61 -2.47
N LYS A 41 -10.64 -1.80 -2.06
CA LYS A 41 -10.53 -0.36 -2.36
C LYS A 41 -10.06 -0.08 -3.80
N GLY A 42 -9.69 -1.09 -4.58
CA GLY A 42 -9.21 -0.95 -5.97
C GLY A 42 -7.79 -0.40 -6.10
N LEU A 43 -7.01 -0.43 -5.02
CA LEU A 43 -5.66 0.17 -4.96
C LEU A 43 -4.58 -0.82 -5.38
N ILE A 44 -4.84 -2.11 -5.25
CA ILE A 44 -3.96 -3.17 -5.71
C ILE A 44 -4.74 -4.21 -6.52
N ALA A 45 -4.05 -4.90 -7.41
CA ALA A 45 -4.56 -6.10 -8.07
C ALA A 45 -4.80 -7.22 -7.04
N ASP A 46 -5.54 -8.25 -7.45
CA ASP A 46 -5.91 -9.37 -6.58
C ASP A 46 -4.66 -9.97 -5.89
N PRO A 47 -4.56 -9.87 -4.56
CA PRO A 47 -3.42 -10.37 -3.81
C PRO A 47 -3.45 -11.90 -3.72
N VAL A 48 -4.55 -12.59 -4.04
CA VAL A 48 -4.72 -14.03 -3.90
C VAL A 48 -4.06 -14.78 -5.06
N ASN A 49 -2.73 -14.76 -5.06
CA ASN A 49 -1.90 -15.49 -6.00
C ASN A 49 -0.61 -16.01 -5.32
N LYS A 50 0.13 -16.86 -6.04
CA LYS A 50 1.42 -17.41 -5.59
C LYS A 50 2.60 -16.46 -5.80
N ALA A 51 2.38 -15.26 -6.34
CA ALA A 51 3.45 -14.30 -6.57
C ALA A 51 3.94 -13.71 -5.24
N LYS A 52 5.22 -13.37 -5.21
CA LYS A 52 5.88 -12.71 -4.06
C LYS A 52 5.60 -11.20 -4.01
N SER A 53 5.01 -10.65 -5.07
CA SER A 53 4.77 -9.22 -5.23
C SER A 53 3.28 -8.93 -5.42
N LEU A 54 2.85 -7.80 -4.88
CA LEU A 54 1.58 -7.14 -5.16
C LEU A 54 1.79 -6.16 -6.32
N VAL A 55 0.76 -5.98 -7.14
CA VAL A 55 0.76 -4.99 -8.22
C VAL A 55 -0.17 -3.86 -7.83
N LEU A 56 0.32 -2.63 -7.80
CA LEU A 56 -0.52 -1.45 -7.58
C LEU A 56 -1.27 -1.09 -8.86
N THR A 57 -2.51 -0.63 -8.70
CA THR A 57 -3.25 0.04 -9.77
C THR A 57 -2.69 1.45 -9.97
N ASP A 58 -3.10 2.14 -11.04
CA ASP A 58 -2.63 3.51 -11.27
C ASP A 58 -3.07 4.46 -10.13
N GLU A 59 -4.27 4.25 -9.58
CA GLU A 59 -4.75 5.00 -8.41
C GLU A 59 -4.00 4.59 -7.13
N GLY A 60 -3.74 3.30 -6.94
CA GLY A 60 -2.94 2.83 -5.81
C GLY A 60 -1.54 3.39 -5.80
N LEU A 61 -0.90 3.47 -6.97
CA LEU A 61 0.44 4.03 -7.14
C LEU A 61 0.44 5.51 -6.73
N ARG A 62 -0.47 6.31 -7.30
CA ARG A 62 -0.61 7.74 -6.97
C ARG A 62 -0.86 7.97 -5.48
N ARG A 63 -1.81 7.23 -4.88
CA ARG A 63 -2.12 7.37 -3.44
C ARG A 63 -0.98 6.91 -2.55
N SER A 64 -0.28 5.84 -2.91
CA SER A 64 0.85 5.34 -2.12
C SER A 64 1.96 6.38 -2.00
N GLU A 65 2.25 7.10 -3.08
CA GLU A 65 3.23 8.19 -3.07
C GLU A 65 2.75 9.37 -2.21
N GLU A 66 1.49 9.80 -2.39
CA GLU A 66 0.89 10.91 -1.62
C GLU A 66 0.92 10.63 -0.12
N LEU A 67 0.49 9.43 0.28
CA LEU A 67 0.50 8.99 1.68
C LEU A 67 1.94 8.85 2.21
N PHE A 68 2.87 8.33 1.41
CA PHE A 68 4.27 8.24 1.84
C PHE A 68 4.86 9.61 2.13
N ARG A 69 4.59 10.59 1.25
CA ARG A 69 4.98 11.98 1.46
C ARG A 69 4.34 12.54 2.73
N ALA A 70 3.04 12.36 2.91
CA ALA A 70 2.30 12.91 4.05
C ALA A 70 2.71 12.29 5.39
N LEU A 71 2.95 10.98 5.44
CA LEU A 71 3.16 10.24 6.69
C LEU A 71 4.63 10.14 7.11
N PHE A 72 5.54 10.06 6.14
CA PHE A 72 6.93 9.64 6.41
C PHE A 72 8.00 10.63 5.98
N THR A 73 7.65 11.75 5.33
CA THR A 73 8.62 12.82 5.07
C THR A 73 8.64 13.83 6.21
N ARG A 74 9.80 14.45 6.42
CA ARG A 74 9.93 15.55 7.40
C ARG A 74 9.41 16.84 6.77
N PRO A 75 8.72 17.70 7.52
CA PRO A 75 8.47 19.06 7.06
C PRO A 75 9.82 19.73 6.76
N THR A 76 9.90 20.38 5.60
CA THR A 76 11.08 21.18 5.26
C THR A 76 11.12 22.39 6.22
N PRO A 77 12.27 22.70 6.84
CA PRO A 77 12.41 23.86 7.73
C PRO A 77 12.02 25.18 7.05
#